data_AF-A0A926EBB8-F1
#
_entry.id   AF-A0A926EBB8-F1
#
_cell.length_a   1.000
_cell.length_b   1.000
_cell.length_c   1.000
_cell.angle_alpha   90.00
_cell.angle_beta   90.00
_cell.angle_gamma   90.00
#
_symmetry.space_group_name_H-M   'P 1'
#
loop_
_entity.id
_entity.type
_entity.pdbx_description
1 polymer ?
#
loop_
_entity_poly.entity_id
_entity_poly.type
_entity_poly.pdbx_seq_one_letter_code
_entity_poly.pdbx_strand_id
1 'polypeptide(L)'
;MKEDKNLIGMRLRQARLSESPKATQKDISARLQVLGIKLTDSSIGKIEAGTRPVTTIQLVALAKVLKVSAAWLLGETDDPKFPGASSPTA
;
A
#
# COMPACT_ATOMS: atom_id res chain seq x y z
N MET A 1 -18.42 11.07 14.59
CA MET A 1 -17.05 11.09 14.06
C MET A 1 -16.85 9.81 13.26
N LYS A 2 -16.41 9.86 12.00
CA LYS A 2 -16.05 8.62 11.28
C LYS A 2 -14.75 8.13 11.90
N GLU A 3 -14.77 6.98 12.55
CA GLU A 3 -13.55 6.34 13.03
C GLU A 3 -12.77 5.85 11.82
N ASP A 4 -11.61 6.46 11.55
CA ASP A 4 -10.64 5.95 10.59
C ASP A 4 -10.13 4.59 11.09
N LYS A 5 -10.61 3.52 10.47
CA LYS A 5 -10.25 2.14 10.82
C LYS A 5 -8.86 1.75 10.30
N ASN A 6 -8.17 2.67 9.62
CA ASN A 6 -6.91 2.38 8.93
C ASN A 6 -6.06 3.63 8.68
N LEU A 7 -4.83 3.64 9.21
CA LEU A 7 -3.87 4.74 9.11
C LEU A 7 -3.25 4.87 7.70
N ILE A 8 -3.25 3.81 6.90
CA ILE A 8 -2.45 3.78 5.65
C ILE A 8 -3.19 4.30 4.41
N GLY A 9 -4.49 4.60 4.52
CA GLY A 9 -5.36 4.82 3.36
C GLY A 9 -4.89 5.95 2.42
N MET A 10 -4.47 7.08 2.99
CA MET A 10 -3.96 8.22 2.22
C MET A 10 -2.65 7.88 1.50
N ARG A 11 -1.68 7.29 2.22
CA ARG A 11 -0.36 6.93 1.66
C ARG A 11 -0.44 5.80 0.64
N LEU A 12 -1.35 4.85 0.81
CA LEU A 12 -1.69 3.83 -0.20
C LEU A 12 -2.15 4.48 -1.52
N ARG A 13 -3.12 5.39 -1.44
CA ARG A 13 -3.63 6.11 -2.62
C ARG A 13 -2.54 6.95 -3.28
N GLN A 14 -1.73 7.63 -2.47
CA GLN A 14 -0.60 8.43 -2.95
C GLN A 14 0.39 7.57 -3.73
N ALA A 15 0.91 6.49 -3.13
CA ALA A 15 1.87 5.61 -3.80
C ALA A 15 1.32 5.05 -5.14
N ARG A 16 0.05 4.61 -5.14
CA ARG A 16 -0.61 4.10 -6.34
C ARG A 16 -0.70 5.14 -7.47
N LEU A 17 -1.03 6.38 -7.14
CA LEU A 17 -1.16 7.47 -8.12
C LEU A 17 0.18 8.11 -8.52
N SER A 18 1.25 7.85 -7.77
CA SER A 18 2.61 8.25 -8.10
C SER A 18 3.28 7.35 -9.14
N GLU A 19 2.74 6.17 -9.42
CA GLU A 19 3.22 5.31 -10.51
C GLU A 19 2.99 5.97 -11.88
N SER A 20 3.86 5.63 -12.84
CA SER A 20 3.77 6.07 -14.24
C SER A 20 3.81 4.84 -15.16
N PRO A 21 2.67 4.41 -15.76
CA PRO A 21 1.32 4.99 -15.63
C PRO A 21 0.72 4.82 -14.23
N LYS A 22 -0.28 5.66 -13.91
CA LYS A 22 -1.01 5.58 -12.63
C LYS A 22 -1.64 4.20 -12.47
N ALA A 23 -1.35 3.52 -11.37
CA ALA A 23 -1.98 2.24 -11.09
C ALA A 23 -3.44 2.45 -10.68
N THR A 24 -4.33 1.58 -11.16
CA THR A 24 -5.73 1.51 -10.72
C THR A 24 -5.85 0.65 -9.45
N GLN A 25 -6.99 0.74 -8.75
CA GLN A 25 -7.26 -0.15 -7.61
C GLN A 25 -7.28 -1.63 -8.04
N LYS A 26 -7.70 -1.89 -9.29
CA LYS A 26 -7.69 -3.22 -9.91
C LYS A 26 -6.26 -3.71 -10.15
N ASP A 27 -5.33 -2.84 -10.53
CA ASP A 27 -3.92 -3.20 -10.68
C ASP A 27 -3.29 -3.62 -9.35
N ILE A 28 -3.57 -2.88 -8.27
CA ILE A 28 -3.11 -3.25 -6.93
C ILE A 28 -3.72 -4.59 -6.48
N SER A 29 -5.02 -4.79 -6.71
CA SER A 29 -5.71 -6.06 -6.44
C SER A 29 -5.06 -7.24 -7.18
N ALA A 30 -4.78 -7.09 -8.48
CA ALA A 30 -4.12 -8.12 -9.27
C ALA A 30 -2.71 -8.46 -8.77
N ARG A 31 -1.90 -7.46 -8.42
CA ARG A 31 -0.55 -7.66 -7.85
C ARG A 31 -0.60 -8.38 -6.51
N LEU A 32 -1.56 -8.03 -5.65
CA LEU A 32 -1.75 -8.69 -4.36
C LEU A 32 -2.19 -10.15 -4.53
N GLN A 33 -3.03 -10.44 -5.54
CA GLN A 33 -3.46 -11.79 -5.84
C GLN A 33 -2.29 -12.70 -6.23
N VAL A 34 -1.29 -12.19 -6.97
CA VAL A 34 -0.05 -12.92 -7.28
C VAL A 34 0.73 -13.29 -6.01
N LEU A 35 0.63 -12.48 -4.95
CA LEU A 35 1.21 -12.77 -3.63
C LEU A 35 0.30 -13.64 -2.74
N GLY A 36 -0.81 -14.18 -3.26
CA GLY A 36 -1.78 -14.96 -2.51
C GLY A 36 -2.72 -14.14 -1.62
N ILE A 37 -2.70 -12.80 -1.71
CA ILE A 37 -3.54 -11.91 -0.92
C ILE A 37 -4.81 -11.55 -1.69
N LYS A 38 -5.95 -12.05 -1.20
CA LYS A 38 -7.27 -11.78 -1.80
C LYS A 38 -7.85 -10.45 -1.30
N LEU A 39 -7.59 -9.38 -2.04
CA LEU A 39 -8.26 -8.09 -1.88
C LEU A 39 -8.83 -7.64 -3.22
N THR A 40 -10.13 -7.34 -3.26
CA THR A 40 -10.79 -6.80 -4.46
C THR A 40 -10.51 -5.31 -4.64
N ASP A 41 -10.73 -4.75 -5.83
CA ASP A 41 -10.65 -3.30 -6.09
C ASP A 41 -11.53 -2.49 -5.10
N SER A 42 -12.75 -2.96 -4.83
CA SER A 42 -13.63 -2.38 -3.81
C SER A 42 -13.02 -2.43 -2.39
N SER A 43 -12.30 -3.52 -2.06
CA SER A 43 -11.58 -3.62 -0.79
C SER A 43 -10.45 -2.59 -0.72
N ILE A 44 -9.69 -2.41 -1.80
CA ILE A 44 -8.65 -1.37 -1.90
C ILE A 44 -9.26 0.02 -1.73
N GLY A 45 -10.38 0.32 -2.41
CA GLY A 45 -11.07 1.61 -2.26
C GLY A 45 -11.54 1.89 -0.83
N LYS A 46 -12.04 0.87 -0.12
CA LYS A 46 -12.42 1.01 1.31
C LYS A 46 -11.21 1.23 2.22
N ILE A 47 -10.07 0.62 1.91
CA ILE A 47 -8.80 0.83 2.64
C ILE A 47 -8.28 2.24 2.39
N GLU A 48 -8.28 2.72 1.14
CA GLU A 48 -7.91 4.10 0.78
C GLU A 48 -8.79 5.13 1.47
N ALA A 49 -10.08 4.82 1.65
CA ALA A 49 -11.05 5.67 2.34
C ALA A 49 -11.02 5.52 3.89
N GLY A 50 -10.11 4.72 4.45
CA GLY A 50 -10.01 4.53 5.91
C GLY A 50 -11.13 3.69 6.54
N THR A 51 -12.04 3.12 5.75
CA THR A 51 -13.25 2.43 6.23
C THR A 51 -13.09 0.93 6.44
N ARG A 52 -11.95 0.37 6.03
CA ARG A 52 -11.63 -1.06 6.18
C ARG A 52 -10.24 -1.21 6.81
N PRO A 53 -10.11 -1.99 7.91
CA PRO A 53 -8.82 -2.27 8.50
C PRO A 53 -7.97 -3.18 7.60
N VAL A 54 -6.67 -3.20 7.87
CA VAL A 54 -5.65 -3.98 7.16
C VAL A 54 -4.93 -4.85 8.18
N THR A 55 -4.75 -6.13 7.87
CA THR A 55 -3.94 -7.02 8.74
C THR A 55 -2.45 -6.78 8.50
N THR A 56 -1.59 -7.15 9.46
CA THR A 56 -0.13 -7.00 9.31
C THR A 56 0.40 -7.71 8.05
N ILE A 57 -0.17 -8.87 7.69
CA ILE A 57 0.18 -9.59 6.46
C ILE A 57 -0.19 -8.76 5.21
N GLN A 58 -1.38 -8.17 5.19
CA GLN A 58 -1.82 -7.32 4.09
C GLN A 58 -0.99 -6.04 4.00
N LEU A 59 -0.60 -5.44 5.13
CA LEU A 59 0.28 -4.27 5.17
C LEU A 59 1.63 -4.55 4.51
N VAL A 60 2.27 -5.67 4.88
CA VAL A 60 3.56 -6.08 4.29
C VAL A 60 3.40 -6.35 2.78
N ALA A 61 2.31 -6.97 2.36
CA ALA A 61 2.06 -7.22 0.94
C ALA A 61 1.81 -5.92 0.16
N LEU A 62 1.05 -4.97 0.72
CA LEU A 62 0.81 -3.64 0.15
C LEU A 62 2.12 -2.87 -0.03
N ALA A 63 2.97 -2.85 1.00
CA ALA A 63 4.30 -2.25 0.93
C ALA A 63 5.13 -2.83 -0.23
N LYS A 64 5.14 -4.15 -0.38
CA LYS A 64 5.84 -4.84 -1.48
C LYS A 64 5.31 -4.47 -2.87
N VAL A 65 3.99 -4.52 -3.09
CA VAL A 65 3.41 -4.26 -4.43
C VAL A 65 3.50 -2.80 -4.86
N LEU A 66 3.55 -1.88 -3.90
CA LEU A 66 3.72 -0.44 -4.11
C LEU A 66 5.20 -0.02 -4.11
N LYS A 67 6.12 -0.95 -3.81
CA LYS A 67 7.57 -0.70 -3.71
C LYS A 67 7.91 0.41 -2.70
N VAL A 68 7.18 0.46 -1.59
CA VAL A 68 7.42 1.41 -0.49
C VAL A 68 7.57 0.70 0.85
N SER A 69 8.18 1.31 1.86
CA SER A 69 8.25 0.72 3.20
C SER A 69 6.91 0.68 3.92
N ALA A 70 6.72 -0.29 4.81
CA ALA A 70 5.55 -0.36 5.68
C ALA A 70 5.52 0.82 6.68
N ALA A 71 6.68 1.24 7.19
CA ALA A 71 6.82 2.42 8.04
C ALA A 71 6.34 3.69 7.31
N TRP A 72 6.67 3.82 6.03
CA TRP A 72 6.10 4.89 5.22
C TRP A 72 4.59 4.70 5.07
N LEU A 73 4.05 3.52 4.76
CA LEU A 73 2.58 3.39 4.72
C LEU A 73 1.89 3.80 6.04
N LEU A 74 2.53 3.56 7.19
CA LEU A 74 2.01 3.85 8.52
C LEU A 74 2.11 5.32 8.99
N GLY A 75 2.84 6.17 8.27
CA GLY A 75 3.05 7.55 8.74
C GLY A 75 4.33 7.78 9.55
N GLU A 76 5.14 6.74 9.78
CA GLU A 76 6.26 6.78 10.73
C GLU A 76 7.54 7.38 10.14
N THR A 77 7.62 7.51 8.82
CA THR A 77 8.73 8.14 8.09
C THR A 77 8.23 8.79 6.81
N ASP A 78 8.87 9.87 6.35
CA ASP A 78 8.59 10.45 5.03
C ASP A 78 9.39 9.82 3.89
N ASP A 79 10.37 8.96 4.22
CA ASP A 79 11.15 8.22 3.22
C ASP A 79 10.38 6.97 2.75
N PRO A 80 9.98 6.89 1.46
CA PRO A 80 9.21 5.76 0.95
C PRO A 80 10.07 4.50 0.76
N LYS A 81 11.39 4.55 0.95
CA LYS A 81 12.31 3.51 0.47
C LYS A 81 12.12 2.22 1.25
N PHE A 82 11.96 1.11 0.53
CA PHE A 82 11.86 -0.22 1.14
C PHE A 82 13.19 -0.58 1.83
N PRO A 83 13.19 -0.95 3.13
CA PRO A 83 14.41 -1.40 3.80
C PRO A 83 14.88 -2.70 3.12
N GLY A 84 16.00 -2.62 2.39
CA GLY A 84 16.52 -3.70 1.55
C GLY A 84 16.83 -3.28 0.10
N ALA A 85 16.39 -2.10 -0.34
CA ALA A 85 16.91 -1.45 -1.54
C ALA A 85 18.14 -0.59 -1.20
N SER A 86 19.15 -1.21 -0.57
CA SER A 86 20.51 -0.68 -0.67
C SER A 86 20.88 -0.63 -2.15
N SER A 87 21.23 0.57 -2.62
CA SER A 87 21.85 0.77 -3.92
C SER A 87 22.91 -0.33 -4.15
N PRO A 88 23.05 -0.90 -5.35
CA PRO A 88 24.33 -1.53 -5.67
C PRO A 88 25.36 -0.40 -5.60
N THR A 89 26.07 -0.33 -4.47
CA THR A 89 27.30 0.45 -4.38
C THR A 89 28.25 -0.19 -5.40
N ALA A 90 28.73 0.65 -6.32
CA ALA A 90 29.67 0.31 -7.38
C ALA A 90 30.91 -0.42 -6.86
#